data_AF-A0A9N9E2F4-F1
#
_entry.id   AF-A0A9N9E2F4-F1
#
_cell.length_a   1.000
_cell.length_b   1.000
_cell.length_c   1.000
_cell.angle_alpha   90.00
_cell.angle_beta   90.00
_cell.angle_gamma   90.00
#
_symmetry.space_group_name_H-M   'P 1'
#
loop_
_entity.id
_entity.type
_entity.pdbx_description
1 polymer ?
#
loop_
_entity_poly.entity_id
_entity_poly.type
_entity_poly.pdbx_seq_one_letter_code
_entity_poly.pdbx_strand_id
1 'polypeptide(L)'
;QDLSQIRQFQETIKHLSLNQFSAIDECNFHLNEAPRYGYAPRGKKAISRSPGSKGGSYSLIIWAASKEKQGIIHYELVEKRVNTKVFHDFLVNANAHFEKENHLLLDNASIHRAPKKRKELGLPTIEEQLTPKNSIPTYLPSHSPQFNPVELLFNTIRHNIEKARA
;
A
#
# COMPACT_ATOMS: atom_id res chain seq x y z
N GLN A 1 -2.17 4.34 19.85
CA GLN A 1 -3.25 3.72 19.07
C GLN A 1 -4.54 3.90 19.84
N ASP A 2 -5.61 4.35 19.20
CA ASP A 2 -6.92 4.46 19.84
C ASP A 2 -7.60 3.08 19.84
N LEU A 3 -7.63 2.45 21.02
CA LEU A 3 -8.20 1.11 21.19
C LEU A 3 -9.70 1.06 20.91
N SER A 4 -10.40 2.19 21.03
CA SER A 4 -11.84 2.26 20.74
C SER A 4 -12.11 2.11 19.24
N GLN A 5 -11.34 2.83 18.41
CA GLN A 5 -11.42 2.74 16.94
C GLN A 5 -11.08 1.35 16.43
N ILE A 6 -10.06 0.70 17.01
CA ILE A 6 -9.68 -0.66 16.65
C ILE A 6 -10.83 -1.63 16.95
N ARG A 7 -11.42 -1.56 18.15
CA ARG A 7 -12.55 -2.43 18.52
C ARG A 7 -13.75 -2.20 17.61
N GLN A 8 -14.10 -0.94 17.34
CA GLN A 8 -15.21 -0.62 16.45
C GLN A 8 -14.98 -1.15 15.03
N PHE A 9 -13.75 -1.04 14.52
CA PHE A 9 -13.39 -1.61 13.23
C PHE A 9 -13.54 -3.13 13.22
N GLN A 10 -12.99 -3.82 14.22
CA GLN A 10 -13.13 -5.27 14.37
C GLN A 10 -14.60 -5.71 14.42
N GLU A 11 -15.43 -5.00 15.18
CA GLU A 11 -16.87 -5.25 15.27
C GLU A 11 -17.59 -5.06 13.93
N THR A 12 -17.12 -4.12 13.11
CA THR A 12 -17.67 -3.89 11.77
C THR A 12 -17.29 -5.02 10.81
N ILE A 13 -16.04 -5.49 10.85
CA ILE A 13 -15.54 -6.46 9.87
C ILE A 13 -15.78 -7.93 10.24
N LYS A 14 -16.05 -8.26 11.51
CA LYS A 14 -16.14 -9.65 11.98
C LYS A 14 -17.22 -10.50 11.29
N HIS A 15 -18.21 -9.85 10.70
CA HIS A 15 -19.32 -10.52 10.00
C HIS A 15 -19.05 -10.72 8.49
N LEU A 16 -17.96 -10.15 7.98
CA LEU A 16 -17.61 -10.20 6.57
C LEU A 16 -16.67 -11.38 6.30
N SER A 17 -16.85 -12.02 5.15
CA SER A 17 -15.95 -13.09 4.72
C SER A 17 -14.61 -12.51 4.24
N LEU A 18 -13.51 -13.26 4.39
CA LEU A 18 -12.18 -12.86 3.92
C LEU A 18 -12.16 -12.53 2.41
N ASN A 19 -13.02 -13.19 1.64
CA ASN A 19 -13.13 -12.96 0.20
C ASN A 19 -13.84 -11.65 -0.13
N GLN A 20 -14.45 -10.95 0.83
CA GLN A 20 -15.01 -9.61 0.61
C GLN A 20 -13.98 -8.49 0.80
N PHE A 21 -12.71 -8.81 1.06
CA PHE A 21 -11.68 -7.80 1.25
C PHE A 21 -10.66 -7.76 0.11
N SER A 22 -10.25 -6.54 -0.18
CA SER A 22 -9.04 -6.22 -0.94
C SER A 22 -8.35 -5.05 -0.25
N ALA A 23 -7.10 -4.76 -0.60
CA ALA A 23 -6.34 -3.68 -0.01
C ALA A 23 -5.47 -3.00 -1.05
N ILE A 24 -5.32 -1.68 -0.92
CA ILE A 24 -4.35 -0.90 -1.67
C ILE A 24 -3.45 -0.18 -0.70
N ASP A 25 -2.16 -0.17 -1.02
CA ASP A 25 -1.16 0.59 -0.28
C ASP A 25 0.04 0.91 -1.17
N GLU A 26 0.90 1.82 -0.72
CA GLU A 26 2.11 2.22 -1.41
C GLU A 26 3.38 2.06 -0.57
N CYS A 27 4.48 1.75 -1.24
CA CYS A 27 5.78 1.58 -0.61
C CYS A 27 6.87 2.26 -1.45
N ASN A 28 7.71 3.07 -0.82
CA ASN A 28 8.84 3.72 -1.48
C ASN A 28 10.13 2.89 -1.35
N PHE A 29 10.93 2.90 -2.41
CA PHE A 29 12.23 2.25 -2.52
C PHE A 29 13.27 3.27 -2.98
N HIS A 30 14.33 3.45 -2.21
CA HIS A 30 15.47 4.25 -2.62
C HIS A 30 16.52 3.39 -3.34
N LEU A 31 17.08 3.93 -4.44
CA LEU A 31 18.11 3.22 -5.21
C LEU A 31 19.44 3.13 -4.47
N ASN A 32 19.72 4.09 -3.59
CA ASN A 32 20.98 4.18 -2.83
C ASN A 32 20.85 3.69 -1.38
N GLU A 33 19.84 2.87 -1.07
CA GLU A 33 19.66 2.30 0.26
C GLU A 33 20.80 1.32 0.60
N ALA A 34 21.46 1.57 1.74
CA ALA A 34 22.48 0.67 2.27
C ALA A 34 21.85 -0.63 2.82
N PRO A 35 22.56 -1.77 2.76
CA PRO A 35 22.10 -2.99 3.42
C PRO A 35 21.84 -2.76 4.92
N ARG A 36 20.74 -3.32 5.43
CA ARG A 36 20.40 -3.22 6.88
C ARG A 36 21.36 -4.03 7.75
N TYR A 37 21.91 -5.11 7.20
CA TYR A 37 22.82 -6.01 7.89
C TYR A 37 24.15 -6.07 7.15
N GLY A 38 25.24 -6.19 7.90
CA GLY A 38 26.58 -6.39 7.38
C GLY A 38 27.37 -7.30 8.30
N TYR A 39 28.27 -8.10 7.74
CA TYR A 39 29.11 -9.02 8.48
C TYR A 39 30.54 -8.49 8.58
N ALA A 40 31.15 -8.65 9.75
CA ALA A 40 32.56 -8.37 9.98
C ALA A 40 33.17 -9.41 10.93
N PRO A 41 34.48 -9.68 10.83
CA PRO A 41 35.17 -10.52 11.81
C PRO A 41 34.98 -10.01 13.24
N ARG A 42 34.99 -10.93 14.21
CA ARG A 42 34.87 -10.60 15.63
C ARG A 42 35.89 -9.54 16.03
N GLY A 43 35.43 -8.46 16.67
CA GLY A 43 36.26 -7.32 17.07
C GLY A 43 36.49 -6.27 15.98
N LYS A 44 35.96 -6.44 14.77
CA LYS A 44 36.01 -5.44 13.70
C LYS A 44 34.63 -4.83 13.43
N LYS A 45 34.59 -3.56 13.04
CA LYS A 45 33.36 -2.87 12.62
C LYS A 45 32.99 -3.31 11.20
N ALA A 46 31.71 -3.60 10.96
CA ALA A 46 31.19 -3.70 9.61
C ALA A 46 31.12 -2.29 9.00
N ILE A 47 31.72 -2.11 7.82
CA ILE A 47 31.76 -0.84 7.10
C ILE A 47 30.97 -1.01 5.82
N SER A 48 29.93 -0.20 5.64
CA SER A 48 29.21 -0.06 4.38
C SER A 48 29.43 1.35 3.83
N ARG A 49 29.66 1.45 2.53
CA ARG A 49 29.78 2.73 1.83
C ARG A 49 28.47 2.98 1.08
N SER A 50 27.84 4.11 1.35
CA SER A 50 26.68 4.59 0.59
C SER A 50 27.01 5.92 -0.08
N PRO A 51 26.40 6.21 -1.24
CA PRO A 51 26.47 7.56 -1.82
C PRO A 51 25.92 8.60 -0.84
N GLY A 52 26.52 9.80 -0.83
CA GLY A 52 26.08 10.89 0.06
C GLY A 52 24.70 11.45 -0.27
N SER A 53 24.16 11.18 -1.46
CA SER A 53 22.80 11.53 -1.86
C SER A 53 21.88 10.31 -1.87
N LYS A 54 20.60 10.51 -1.53
CA LYS A 54 19.56 9.45 -1.49
C LYS A 54 19.29 8.78 -2.85
N GLY A 55 19.88 9.28 -3.94
CA GLY A 55 19.65 8.78 -5.30
C GLY A 55 18.21 8.97 -5.78
N GLY A 56 17.87 8.31 -6.87
CA GLY A 56 16.49 8.18 -7.32
C GLY A 56 15.65 7.33 -6.36
N SER A 57 14.34 7.50 -6.40
CA SER A 57 13.40 6.63 -5.70
C SER A 57 12.23 6.26 -6.58
N TYR A 58 11.66 5.10 -6.30
CA TYR A 58 10.44 4.62 -6.92
C TYR A 58 9.41 4.32 -5.83
N SER A 59 8.14 4.61 -6.11
CA SER A 59 7.02 4.18 -5.30
C SER A 59 6.28 3.07 -6.03
N LEU A 60 6.11 1.94 -5.35
CA LEU A 60 5.29 0.83 -5.80
C LEU A 60 3.91 0.95 -5.15
N ILE A 61 2.86 0.95 -5.95
CA ILE A 61 1.47 0.85 -5.50
C ILE A 61 0.97 -0.56 -5.84
N ILE A 62 0.32 -1.23 -4.90
CA ILE A 62 -0.24 -2.57 -5.11
C ILE A 62 -1.70 -2.58 -4.69
N TRP A 63 -2.56 -3.14 -5.54
CA TRP A 63 -3.90 -3.60 -5.19
C TRP A 63 -3.88 -5.13 -5.10
N ALA A 64 -4.15 -5.66 -3.92
CA ALA A 64 -4.26 -7.10 -3.69
C ALA A 64 -5.61 -7.50 -3.10
N ALA A 65 -6.04 -8.72 -3.38
CA ALA A 65 -7.18 -9.38 -2.75
C ALA A 65 -6.78 -10.81 -2.33
N SER A 66 -7.70 -11.50 -1.65
CA SER A 66 -7.52 -12.92 -1.31
C SER A 66 -7.08 -13.75 -2.53
N LYS A 67 -6.21 -14.73 -2.29
CA LYS A 67 -5.71 -15.65 -3.34
C LYS A 67 -6.83 -16.45 -3.99
N GLU A 68 -7.92 -16.72 -3.26
CA GLU A 68 -9.10 -17.41 -3.80
C GLU A 68 -9.82 -16.59 -4.88
N LYS A 69 -9.64 -15.26 -4.90
CA LYS A 69 -10.17 -14.38 -5.94
C LYS A 69 -9.18 -14.17 -7.09
N GLN A 70 -8.01 -13.59 -6.78
CA GLN A 70 -7.06 -13.15 -7.81
C GLN A 70 -5.64 -12.88 -7.31
N GLY A 71 -5.42 -12.76 -5.99
CA GLY A 71 -4.12 -12.35 -5.46
C GLY A 71 -3.80 -10.89 -5.80
N ILE A 72 -2.82 -10.64 -6.67
CA ILE A 72 -2.50 -9.27 -7.13
C ILE A 72 -3.46 -8.87 -8.24
N ILE A 73 -4.22 -7.80 -8.03
CA ILE A 73 -5.19 -7.26 -9.00
C ILE A 73 -4.49 -6.29 -9.94
N HIS A 74 -3.72 -5.36 -9.38
CA HIS A 74 -3.02 -4.33 -10.14
C HIS A 74 -1.78 -3.85 -9.38
N TYR A 75 -0.75 -3.43 -10.09
CA TYR A 75 0.39 -2.76 -9.49
C TYR A 75 0.99 -1.75 -10.47
N GLU A 76 1.56 -0.68 -9.93
CA GLU A 76 2.28 0.33 -10.72
C GLU A 76 3.55 0.76 -10.00
N LEU A 77 4.63 0.89 -10.77
CA LEU A 77 5.89 1.45 -10.29
C LEU A 77 6.03 2.87 -10.83
N VAL A 78 6.05 3.84 -9.92
CA VAL A 78 6.03 5.27 -10.23
C VAL A 78 7.35 5.89 -9.81
N GLU A 79 7.93 6.72 -10.66
CA GLU A 79 9.12 7.47 -10.29
C GLU A 79 8.77 8.50 -9.18
N LYS A 80 9.54 8.50 -8.10
CA LYS A 80 9.36 9.36 -6.91
C LYS A 80 8.14 8.99 -6.08
N ARG A 81 7.21 9.93 -5.85
CA ARG A 81 6.15 9.85 -4.84
C ARG A 81 4.77 9.80 -5.49
N VAL A 82 3.90 8.96 -4.94
CA VAL A 82 2.48 8.90 -5.29
C VAL A 82 1.77 10.18 -4.84
N ASN A 83 1.06 10.82 -5.77
CA ASN A 83 0.19 11.96 -5.49
C ASN A 83 -1.27 11.62 -5.84
N THR A 84 -2.20 12.53 -5.57
CA THR A 84 -3.63 12.31 -5.81
C THR A 84 -3.96 11.96 -7.27
N LYS A 85 -3.27 12.56 -8.24
CA LYS A 85 -3.50 12.26 -9.67
C LYS A 85 -2.99 10.87 -10.03
N VAL A 86 -1.80 10.52 -9.57
CA VAL A 86 -1.22 9.17 -9.75
C VAL A 86 -2.14 8.11 -9.13
N PHE A 87 -2.62 8.34 -7.91
CA PHE A 87 -3.53 7.40 -7.25
C PHE A 87 -4.89 7.29 -7.95
N HIS A 88 -5.42 8.41 -8.47
CA HIS A 88 -6.61 8.39 -9.31
C HIS A 88 -6.40 7.52 -10.56
N ASP A 89 -5.29 7.72 -11.27
CA ASP A 89 -4.98 7.00 -12.51
C ASP A 89 -4.76 5.51 -12.24
N PHE A 90 -4.10 5.17 -11.14
CA PHE A 90 -3.95 3.80 -10.66
C PHE A 90 -5.31 3.09 -10.52
N LEU A 91 -6.30 3.74 -9.91
CA LEU A 91 -7.65 3.18 -9.77
C LEU A 91 -8.38 3.05 -11.11
N VAL A 92 -8.17 3.99 -12.03
CA VAL A 92 -8.75 3.94 -13.38
C VAL A 92 -8.15 2.78 -14.18
N ASN A 93 -6.83 2.63 -14.15
CA ASN A 93 -6.09 1.62 -14.90
C ASN A 93 -6.32 0.19 -14.37
N ALA A 94 -6.62 0.06 -13.07
CA ALA A 94 -6.88 -1.23 -12.46
C ALA A 94 -8.16 -1.88 -13.02
N ASN A 95 -8.03 -3.01 -13.71
CA ASN A 95 -9.17 -3.81 -14.16
C ASN A 95 -9.73 -4.67 -13.02
N ALA A 96 -10.28 -4.01 -12.00
CA ALA A 96 -10.90 -4.66 -10.85
C ALA A 96 -12.43 -4.62 -10.97
N HIS A 97 -13.06 -5.78 -10.90
CA HIS A 97 -14.51 -5.91 -10.80
C HIS A 97 -14.83 -7.10 -9.89
N PHE A 98 -15.73 -6.90 -8.92
CA PHE A 98 -16.09 -7.93 -7.96
C PHE A 98 -17.57 -8.29 -8.08
N GLU A 99 -17.87 -9.59 -8.13
CA GLU A 99 -19.26 -10.09 -8.21
C GLU A 99 -20.09 -9.73 -6.97
N LYS A 100 -19.44 -9.68 -5.81
CA LYS A 100 -20.01 -9.28 -4.53
C LYS A 100 -19.33 -8.01 -4.03
N GLU A 101 -20.05 -7.28 -3.20
CA GLU A 101 -19.53 -6.09 -2.52
C GLU A 101 -18.16 -6.36 -1.90
N ASN A 102 -17.19 -5.53 -2.29
CA ASN A 102 -15.81 -5.62 -1.87
C ASN A 102 -15.44 -4.43 -0.98
N HIS A 103 -14.97 -4.71 0.22
CA HIS A 103 -14.39 -3.72 1.12
C HIS A 103 -12.93 -3.50 0.74
N LEU A 104 -12.65 -2.35 0.14
CA LEU A 104 -11.31 -1.93 -0.20
C LEU A 104 -10.66 -1.26 1.01
N LEU A 105 -9.73 -1.96 1.64
CA LEU A 105 -8.95 -1.47 2.76
C LEU A 105 -7.94 -0.41 2.28
N LEU A 106 -8.00 0.75 2.92
CA LEU A 106 -7.08 1.86 2.71
C LEU A 106 -6.60 2.39 4.06
N ASP A 107 -5.33 2.77 4.15
CA ASP A 107 -4.87 3.52 5.31
C ASP A 107 -5.41 4.97 5.29
N ASN A 108 -5.01 5.80 6.26
CA ASN A 108 -5.44 7.20 6.33
C ASN A 108 -4.48 8.16 5.61
N ALA A 109 -3.66 7.69 4.67
CA ALA A 109 -2.83 8.57 3.85
C ALA A 109 -3.70 9.63 3.16
N SER A 110 -3.18 10.86 3.10
CA SER A 110 -3.94 11.99 2.58
C SER A 110 -4.39 11.79 1.14
N ILE A 111 -3.63 11.03 0.35
CA ILE A 111 -3.92 10.70 -1.05
C ILE A 111 -5.11 9.74 -1.22
N HIS A 112 -5.41 8.90 -0.23
CA HIS A 112 -6.50 7.90 -0.25
C HIS A 112 -7.89 8.48 -0.02
N ARG A 113 -7.97 9.76 0.34
CA ARG A 113 -9.22 10.53 0.44
C ARG A 113 -9.14 11.77 -0.44
N ALA A 114 -8.15 12.62 -0.16
CA ALA A 114 -7.81 13.85 -0.87
C ALA A 114 -9.00 14.70 -1.37
N PRO A 115 -10.09 14.93 -0.60
CA PRO A 115 -11.32 15.50 -1.14
C PRO A 115 -11.11 16.90 -1.73
N LYS A 116 -10.31 17.75 -1.06
CA LYS A 116 -9.95 19.08 -1.57
C LYS A 116 -9.14 18.99 -2.88
N LYS A 117 -8.10 18.16 -2.90
CA LYS A 117 -7.21 18.01 -4.06
C LYS A 117 -7.93 17.39 -5.26
N ARG A 118 -8.81 16.41 -5.02
CA ARG A 118 -9.67 15.82 -6.06
C ARG A 118 -10.60 16.86 -6.66
N LYS A 119 -11.25 17.67 -5.83
CA LYS A 119 -12.09 18.79 -6.29
C LYS A 119 -11.31 19.83 -7.10
N GLU A 120 -10.12 20.23 -6.63
CA GLU A 120 -9.22 21.15 -7.37
C GLU A 120 -8.83 20.61 -8.76
N LEU A 121 -8.65 19.29 -8.86
CA LEU A 121 -8.24 18.62 -10.09
C LEU A 121 -9.43 18.18 -10.97
N GLY A 122 -10.68 18.46 -10.58
CA GLY A 122 -11.88 18.01 -11.31
C GLY A 122 -12.05 16.50 -11.32
N LEU A 123 -11.51 15.80 -10.31
CA LEU A 123 -11.56 14.34 -10.21
C LEU A 123 -12.78 13.90 -9.38
N PRO A 124 -13.38 12.74 -9.69
CA PRO A 124 -14.41 12.14 -8.86
C PRO A 124 -13.90 11.82 -7.45
N THR A 125 -14.82 11.64 -6.51
CA THR A 125 -14.54 11.07 -5.18
C THR A 125 -14.04 9.63 -5.27
N ILE A 126 -13.49 9.10 -4.18
CA ILE A 126 -12.99 7.71 -4.15
C ILE A 126 -14.16 6.73 -4.32
N GLU A 127 -15.26 7.01 -3.63
CA GLU A 127 -16.50 6.25 -3.65
C GLU A 127 -17.07 6.16 -5.07
N GLU A 128 -17.13 7.27 -5.80
CA GLU A 128 -17.58 7.31 -7.19
C GLU A 128 -16.68 6.49 -8.13
N GLN A 129 -15.35 6.52 -7.93
CA GLN A 129 -14.43 5.69 -8.72
C GLN A 129 -14.56 4.19 -8.47
N LEU A 130 -14.92 3.82 -7.24
CA LEU A 130 -15.00 2.43 -6.79
C LEU A 130 -16.37 1.80 -7.02
N THR A 131 -17.42 2.61 -7.14
CA THR A 131 -18.80 2.19 -7.46
C THR A 131 -18.87 1.23 -8.67
N PRO A 132 -18.32 1.55 -9.87
CA PRO A 132 -18.36 0.64 -11.01
C PRO A 132 -17.57 -0.67 -10.81
N LYS A 133 -16.69 -0.70 -9.80
CA LYS A 133 -15.90 -1.88 -9.43
C LYS A 133 -16.58 -2.70 -8.32
N ASN A 134 -17.81 -2.36 -7.91
CA ASN A 134 -18.53 -2.96 -6.79
C ASN A 134 -17.70 -2.96 -5.49
N SER A 135 -16.99 -1.85 -5.25
CA SER A 135 -16.07 -1.70 -4.12
C SER A 135 -16.43 -0.50 -3.25
N ILE A 136 -16.28 -0.66 -1.94
CA ILE A 136 -16.53 0.38 -0.94
C ILE A 136 -15.22 0.69 -0.21
N PRO A 137 -14.78 1.96 -0.15
CA PRO A 137 -13.58 2.30 0.60
C PRO A 137 -13.82 2.11 2.10
N THR A 138 -12.98 1.28 2.72
CA THR A 138 -13.01 0.94 4.13
C THR A 138 -11.69 1.35 4.76
N TYR A 139 -11.71 2.39 5.58
CA TYR A 139 -10.48 2.98 6.10
C TYR A 139 -10.04 2.31 7.40
N LEU A 140 -8.76 1.98 7.48
CA LEU A 140 -8.18 1.35 8.65
C LEU A 140 -8.12 2.32 9.83
N PRO A 141 -8.18 1.82 11.08
CA PRO A 141 -7.87 2.64 12.25
C PRO A 141 -6.46 3.23 12.15
N SER A 142 -6.27 4.43 12.69
CA SER A 142 -4.98 5.13 12.65
C SER A 142 -3.84 4.25 13.21
N HIS A 143 -2.69 4.25 12.54
CA HIS A 143 -1.51 3.48 12.91
C HIS A 143 -1.77 1.98 13.11
N SER A 144 -2.61 1.35 12.28
CA SER A 144 -2.95 -0.07 12.40
C SER A 144 -2.53 -0.91 11.17
N PRO A 145 -1.24 -0.96 10.83
CA PRO A 145 -0.74 -1.70 9.66
C PRO A 145 -1.01 -3.21 9.75
N GLN A 146 -1.19 -3.76 10.95
CA GLN A 146 -1.52 -5.18 11.15
C GLN A 146 -2.84 -5.62 10.49
N PHE A 147 -3.73 -4.69 10.16
CA PHE A 147 -4.96 -4.96 9.43
C PHE A 147 -4.81 -4.83 7.91
N ASN A 148 -3.66 -4.39 7.42
CA ASN A 148 -3.38 -4.25 6.00
C ASN A 148 -2.60 -5.47 5.47
N PRO A 149 -3.21 -6.35 4.65
CA PRO A 149 -2.51 -7.51 4.10
C PRO A 149 -1.38 -7.14 3.11
N VAL A 150 -1.41 -5.94 2.52
CA VAL A 150 -0.38 -5.50 1.56
C VAL A 150 0.97 -5.25 2.23
N GLU A 151 0.99 -4.92 3.53
CA GLU A 151 2.23 -4.76 4.31
C GLU A 151 3.11 -6.01 4.29
N LEU A 152 2.49 -7.21 4.35
CA LEU A 152 3.21 -8.48 4.24
C LEU A 152 3.85 -8.67 2.85
N LEU A 153 3.17 -8.21 1.79
CA LEU A 153 3.70 -8.25 0.43
C LEU A 153 4.92 -7.33 0.32
N PHE A 154 4.83 -6.10 0.85
CA PHE A 154 5.95 -5.17 0.84
C PHE A 154 7.14 -5.67 1.65
N ASN A 155 6.91 -6.28 2.80
CA ASN A 155 7.99 -6.91 3.58
C ASN A 155 8.70 -8.00 2.78
N THR A 156 7.94 -8.84 2.07
CA THR A 156 8.50 -9.88 1.20
C THR A 156 9.32 -9.29 0.06
N ILE A 157 8.81 -8.25 -0.62
CA ILE A 157 9.49 -7.58 -1.72
C ILE A 157 10.79 -6.91 -1.24
N ARG A 158 10.74 -6.17 -0.14
CA ARG A 158 11.91 -5.52 0.47
C ARG A 158 13.00 -6.52 0.82
N HIS A 159 12.63 -7.63 1.45
CA HIS A 159 13.56 -8.69 1.81
C HIS A 159 14.26 -9.29 0.59
N ASN A 160 13.53 -9.54 -0.48
CA ASN A 160 14.09 -10.07 -1.72
C ASN A 160 15.02 -9.06 -2.41
N ILE A 161 14.68 -7.77 -2.41
CA ILE A 161 15.55 -6.71 -2.94
C ILE A 161 16.84 -6.61 -2.12
N GLU A 162 16.76 -6.67 -0.79
CA GLU A 162 17.94 -6.65 0.08
C GLU A 162 18.86 -7.84 -0.17
N LYS A 163 18.30 -9.04 -0.34
CA LYS A 163 19.07 -10.24 -0.71
C LYS A 163 19.72 -10.13 -2.07
N ALA A 164 19.03 -9.58 -3.07
CA ALA A 164 19.58 -9.41 -4.41
C ALA A 164 20.69 -8.35 -4.49
N ARG A 165 20.78 -7.45 -3.49
CA ARG A 165 21.82 -6.42 -3.37
C ARG A 165 23.05 -6.90 -2.58
N ALA A 166 22.94 -7.97 -1.79
CA ALA A 166 23.99 -8.53 -0.95
C ALA A 166 24.91 -9.46 -1.76
#